data_AF-A0A3C0A693-F1
#
_entry.id   AF-A0A3C0A693-F1
#
_cell.length_a   1.000
_cell.length_b   1.000
_cell.length_c   1.000
_cell.angle_alpha   90.00
_cell.angle_beta   90.00
_cell.angle_gamma   90.00
#
_symmetry.space_group_name_H-M   'P 1'
#
loop_
_entity.id
_entity.type
_entity.pdbx_description
1 polymer ?
#
loop_
_entity_poly.entity_id
_entity_poly.type
_entity_poly.pdbx_seq_one_letter_code
_entity_poly.pdbx_strand_id
1 'polypeptide(L)'
;MPEMTFGVIMVCFIFALFFSGSVMWIVERKARASRRQITPFSHSFLAGCIAFSVVYVLNRLIFPHWPKATVVINLAMLGGIFSFRVLRKTIRRRWPKKGKKHRRSAEAAALESMLERDPLNAFCLEKLSEIYEEMGKKDKALEAAREALRLEHTMKNKWRVEDLEKTIREKKRGKSGWNVLKK
;
A
#
# COMPACT_ATOMS: atom_id res chain seq x y z
N MET A 1 39.10 -26.37 25.49
CA MET A 1 37.72 -25.86 25.47
C MET A 1 37.53 -24.37 25.07
N PRO A 2 38.54 -23.49 24.85
CA PRO A 2 38.30 -22.10 24.42
C PRO A 2 38.06 -21.90 22.91
N GLU A 3 38.58 -22.79 22.07
CA GLU A 3 38.41 -22.77 20.59
C GLU A 3 36.92 -22.79 20.18
N MET A 4 36.11 -23.62 20.84
CA MET A 4 34.67 -23.75 20.58
C MET A 4 33.90 -22.49 20.97
N THR A 5 34.30 -21.80 22.03
CA THR A 5 33.63 -20.56 22.46
C THR A 5 33.90 -19.41 21.49
N PHE A 6 35.10 -19.33 20.92
CA PHE A 6 35.46 -18.29 19.96
C PHE A 6 34.69 -18.43 18.65
N GLY A 7 34.61 -19.66 18.10
CA GLY A 7 33.84 -19.93 16.88
C GLY A 7 32.35 -19.58 17.01
N VAL A 8 31.74 -19.86 18.16
CA VAL A 8 30.33 -19.53 18.43
C VAL A 8 30.11 -18.02 18.48
N ILE A 9 31.01 -17.27 19.13
CA ILE A 9 30.92 -15.81 19.21
C ILE A 9 31.02 -15.20 17.80
N MET A 10 31.95 -15.68 16.98
CA MET A 10 32.13 -15.20 15.60
C MET A 10 30.90 -15.44 14.73
N VAL A 11 30.30 -16.64 14.79
CA VAL A 11 29.10 -16.97 14.02
C VAL A 11 27.90 -16.12 14.46
N CYS A 12 27.70 -15.96 15.77
CA CYS A 12 26.62 -15.12 16.31
C CYS A 12 26.79 -13.65 15.92
N PHE A 13 28.03 -13.15 15.92
CA PHE A 13 28.36 -11.78 15.56
C PHE A 13 28.11 -11.49 14.08
N ILE A 14 28.61 -12.34 13.18
CA ILE A 14 28.40 -12.20 11.73
C ILE A 14 26.91 -12.22 11.41
N PHE A 15 26.15 -13.14 12.01
CA PHE A 15 24.72 -13.24 11.76
C PHE A 15 23.95 -11.99 12.23
N ALA A 16 24.28 -11.48 13.42
CA ALA A 16 23.69 -10.26 13.94
C ALA A 16 24.00 -9.04 13.06
N LEU A 17 25.21 -8.94 12.49
CA LEU A 17 25.58 -7.89 11.54
C LEU A 17 24.73 -7.94 10.26
N PHE A 18 24.58 -9.13 9.66
CA PHE A 18 23.74 -9.31 8.47
C PHE A 18 22.27 -8.98 8.74
N PHE A 19 21.75 -9.36 9.91
CA PHE A 19 20.38 -9.07 10.31
C PHE A 19 20.16 -7.56 10.51
N SER A 20 21.06 -6.90 11.23
CA SER A 20 21.03 -5.46 11.48
C SER A 20 21.12 -4.65 10.18
N GLY A 21 22.06 -4.99 9.29
CA GLY A 21 22.18 -4.37 7.97
C GLY A 21 20.92 -4.54 7.11
N SER A 22 20.31 -5.73 7.16
CA SER A 22 19.04 -6.01 6.46
C SER A 22 17.90 -5.14 6.97
N VAL A 23 17.78 -4.97 8.29
CA VAL A 23 16.76 -4.11 8.92
C VAL A 23 16.98 -2.64 8.54
N MET A 24 18.21 -2.15 8.66
CA MET A 24 18.57 -0.76 8.32
C MET A 24 18.24 -0.45 6.85
N TRP A 25 18.62 -1.34 5.94
CA TRP A 25 18.34 -1.21 4.51
C TRP A 25 16.82 -1.18 4.20
N ILE A 26 16.02 -1.97 4.91
CA ILE A 26 14.55 -1.99 4.75
C ILE A 26 13.91 -0.67 5.20
N VAL A 27 14.36 -0.13 6.35
CA VAL A 27 13.85 1.13 6.89
C VAL A 27 14.18 2.28 5.94
N GLU A 28 15.43 2.36 5.49
CA GLU A 28 15.89 3.42 4.61
C GLU A 28 15.21 3.39 3.23
N ARG A 29 14.98 2.19 2.68
CA ARG A 29 14.27 2.03 1.41
C ARG A 29 12.79 2.41 1.52
N LYS A 30 12.17 2.20 2.69
CA LYS A 30 10.79 2.62 2.96
C LYS A 30 10.68 4.14 3.08
N ALA A 31 11.68 4.81 3.66
CA ALA A 31 11.77 6.26 3.70
C ALA A 31 11.89 6.86 2.29
N ARG A 32 12.77 6.32 1.44
CA ARG A 32 12.90 6.76 0.03
C ARG A 32 11.63 6.59 -0.80
N ALA A 33 10.84 5.54 -0.55
CA ALA A 33 9.57 5.31 -1.24
C ALA A 33 8.42 6.21 -0.75
N SER A 34 8.56 6.81 0.44
CA SER A 34 7.57 7.71 1.02
C SER A 34 8.13 9.13 0.97
N ARG A 35 7.93 9.82 -0.17
CA ARG A 35 8.37 11.20 -0.47
C ARG A 35 8.00 12.29 0.57
N ARG A 36 7.48 11.95 1.76
CA ARG A 36 6.96 12.90 2.76
C ARG A 36 7.67 12.92 4.10
N GLN A 37 8.47 11.92 4.46
CA GLN A 37 9.22 11.97 5.73
C GLN A 37 10.58 11.29 5.58
N ILE A 38 11.62 12.12 5.58
CA ILE A 38 13.00 11.68 5.79
C ILE A 38 13.06 11.30 7.28
N THR A 39 12.91 10.03 7.61
CA THR A 39 13.28 9.57 8.96
C THR A 39 14.76 9.88 9.13
N PRO A 40 15.17 10.68 10.14
CA PRO A 40 16.57 10.99 10.33
C PRO A 40 17.36 9.69 10.51
N PHE A 41 18.54 9.65 9.91
CA PHE A 41 19.43 8.49 9.89
C PHE A 41 19.62 7.84 11.27
N SER A 42 19.60 8.67 12.32
CA SER A 42 19.67 8.26 13.73
C SER A 42 18.64 7.21 14.14
N HIS A 43 17.39 7.30 13.67
CA HIS A 43 16.36 6.30 14.03
C HIS A 43 16.56 4.97 13.31
N SER A 44 17.01 4.99 12.06
CA SER A 44 17.32 3.78 11.29
C SER A 44 18.53 3.05 11.88
N PHE A 45 19.53 3.81 12.30
CA PHE A 45 20.71 3.29 12.97
C PHE A 45 20.38 2.70 14.34
N LEU A 46 19.62 3.44 15.17
CA LEU A 46 19.18 2.96 16.49
C LEU A 46 18.36 1.67 16.38
N ALA A 47 17.46 1.57 15.40
CA ALA A 47 16.71 0.34 15.14
C ALA A 47 17.62 -0.84 14.76
N GLY A 48 18.66 -0.58 13.95
CA GLY A 48 19.68 -1.58 13.62
C GLY A 48 20.49 -2.04 14.84
N CYS A 49 20.87 -1.13 15.73
CA CYS A 49 21.59 -1.44 16.97
C CYS A 49 20.72 -2.27 17.93
N ILE A 50 19.46 -1.89 18.14
CA ILE A 50 18.54 -2.65 19.01
C ILE A 50 18.33 -4.06 18.45
N ALA A 51 18.09 -4.18 17.14
CA ALA A 51 17.93 -5.48 16.49
C ALA A 51 19.20 -6.35 16.62
N PHE A 52 20.37 -5.75 16.45
CA PHE A 52 21.66 -6.42 16.63
C PHE A 52 21.81 -6.97 18.04
N SER A 53 21.63 -6.13 19.06
CA SER A 53 21.79 -6.52 20.46
C SER A 53 20.83 -7.64 20.85
N VAL A 54 19.56 -7.54 20.44
CA VAL A 54 18.55 -8.56 20.72
C VAL A 54 18.92 -9.90 20.08
N VAL A 55 19.21 -9.91 18.78
CA VAL A 55 19.55 -11.15 18.05
C VAL A 55 20.85 -11.77 18.57
N TYR A 56 21.85 -10.94 18.88
CA TYR A 56 23.13 -11.41 19.41
C TYR A 56 22.98 -12.05 20.81
N VAL A 57 22.25 -11.41 21.73
CA VAL A 57 22.02 -11.94 23.08
C VAL A 57 21.19 -13.22 23.03
N LEU A 58 20.12 -13.26 22.24
CA LEU A 58 19.30 -14.46 22.05
C LEU A 58 20.11 -15.63 21.47
N ASN A 59 20.89 -15.37 20.42
CA ASN A 59 21.77 -16.40 19.84
C ASN A 59 22.80 -16.87 20.87
N ARG A 60 23.40 -15.97 21.64
CA ARG A 60 24.38 -16.34 22.67
C ARG A 60 23.80 -17.21 23.79
N LEU A 61 22.54 -16.99 24.18
CA LEU A 61 21.87 -17.77 25.23
C LEU A 61 21.39 -19.13 24.73
N ILE A 62 20.88 -19.20 23.49
CA ILE A 62 20.23 -20.41 22.96
C ILE A 62 21.24 -21.37 22.32
N PHE A 63 22.32 -20.84 21.74
CA PHE A 63 23.32 -21.62 21.00
C PHE A 63 24.01 -22.72 21.83
N PRO A 64 24.42 -22.50 23.10
CA PRO A 64 25.08 -23.53 23.91
C PRO A 64 24.18 -24.74 24.17
N HIS A 65 22.86 -24.52 24.22
CA HIS A 65 21.92 -25.59 24.44
C HIS A 65 21.62 -26.28 23.12
N TRP A 66 21.23 -25.53 22.08
CA TRP A 66 20.66 -26.12 20.86
C TRP A 66 21.30 -25.51 19.58
N PRO A 67 22.56 -25.87 19.24
CA PRO A 67 23.31 -25.20 18.17
C PRO A 67 22.72 -25.41 16.77
N LYS A 68 22.28 -26.64 16.46
CA LYS A 68 21.69 -26.97 15.16
C LYS A 68 20.36 -26.23 14.93
N ALA A 69 19.51 -26.17 15.95
CA ALA A 69 18.24 -25.45 15.89
C ALA A 69 18.45 -23.94 15.72
N THR A 70 19.43 -23.37 16.43
CA THR A 70 19.77 -21.95 16.34
C THR A 70 20.19 -21.56 14.92
N VAL A 71 21.02 -22.36 14.26
CA VAL A 71 21.43 -22.13 12.86
C VAL A 71 20.23 -22.19 11.91
N VAL A 72 19.34 -23.17 12.07
CA VAL A 72 18.13 -23.32 11.23
C VAL A 72 17.18 -22.14 11.41
N ILE A 73 16.93 -21.71 12.65
CA ILE A 73 16.06 -20.56 12.96
C ILE A 73 16.64 -19.28 12.37
N ASN A 74 17.95 -19.08 12.49
CA ASN A 74 18.66 -17.95 11.92
C ASN A 74 18.55 -17.94 10.37
N LEU A 75 18.80 -19.06 9.71
CA LEU A 75 18.61 -19.17 8.25
C LEU A 75 17.16 -18.90 7.85
N ALA A 76 16.19 -19.42 8.60
CA ALA A 76 14.76 -19.21 8.37
C ALA A 76 14.36 -17.74 8.56
N MET A 77 14.92 -17.04 9.55
CA MET A 77 14.69 -15.60 9.74
C MET A 77 15.23 -14.77 8.57
N LEU A 78 16.47 -15.04 8.12
CA LEU A 78 17.02 -14.38 6.91
C LEU A 78 16.17 -14.69 5.68
N GLY A 79 15.84 -15.96 5.44
CA GLY A 79 14.97 -16.38 4.34
C GLY A 79 13.57 -15.77 4.42
N GLY A 80 13.05 -15.60 5.63
CA GLY A 80 11.80 -14.92 5.93
C GLY A 80 11.84 -13.44 5.56
N ILE A 81 12.93 -12.72 5.86
CA ILE A 81 13.09 -11.31 5.46
C ILE A 81 13.07 -11.15 3.94
N PHE A 82 13.76 -12.03 3.20
CA PHE A 82 13.76 -12.02 1.74
C PHE A 82 12.39 -12.43 1.16
N SER A 83 11.78 -13.49 1.69
CA SER A 83 10.48 -14.00 1.23
C SER A 83 9.32 -13.07 1.58
N PHE A 84 9.36 -12.39 2.73
CA PHE A 84 8.37 -11.41 3.16
C PHE A 84 8.27 -10.24 2.18
N ARG A 85 9.36 -9.90 1.49
CA ARG A 85 9.35 -8.87 0.43
C ARG A 85 8.48 -9.28 -0.76
N VAL A 86 8.60 -10.53 -1.20
CA VAL A 86 7.80 -11.08 -2.31
C VAL A 86 6.35 -11.24 -1.87
N LEU A 87 6.14 -11.83 -0.68
CA LEU A 87 4.82 -12.09 -0.13
C LEU A 87 4.03 -10.80 0.13
N ARG A 88 4.70 -9.75 0.62
CA ARG A 88 4.07 -8.43 0.84
C ARG A 88 3.60 -7.78 -0.45
N LYS A 89 4.29 -7.98 -1.58
CA LYS A 89 3.85 -7.47 -2.90
C LYS A 89 2.55 -8.15 -3.33
N THR A 90 2.42 -9.44 -3.07
CA THR A 90 1.21 -10.23 -3.34
C THR A 90 0.07 -9.86 -2.39
N ILE A 91 0.35 -9.73 -1.09
CA ILE A 91 -0.66 -9.36 -0.07
C ILE A 91 -1.18 -7.93 -0.29
N ARG A 92 -0.32 -6.97 -0.64
CA ARG A 92 -0.76 -5.57 -0.92
C ARG A 92 -1.68 -5.46 -2.13
N ARG A 93 -1.57 -6.34 -3.12
CA ARG A 93 -2.50 -6.38 -4.25
C ARG A 93 -3.90 -6.88 -3.86
N ARG A 94 -3.98 -7.69 -2.79
CA ARG A 94 -5.22 -8.30 -2.31
C ARG A 94 -5.97 -7.48 -1.25
N TRP A 95 -5.32 -6.51 -0.60
CA TRP A 95 -5.96 -5.69 0.42
C TRP A 95 -6.66 -4.47 -0.19
N PRO A 96 -8.01 -4.42 -0.19
CA PRO A 96 -8.73 -3.23 -0.63
C PRO A 96 -8.50 -2.08 0.34
N LYS A 97 -8.28 -0.87 -0.18
CA LYS A 97 -8.13 0.36 0.62
C LYS A 97 -9.48 0.77 1.24
N LYS A 98 -9.96 0.03 2.26
CA LYS A 98 -11.26 0.26 2.93
C LYS A 98 -11.42 1.69 3.49
N GLY A 99 -10.33 2.32 3.96
CA GLY A 99 -10.39 3.67 4.55
C GLY A 99 -10.74 4.81 3.58
N LYS A 100 -10.55 4.65 2.26
CA LYS A 100 -10.88 5.72 1.29
C LYS A 100 -12.38 5.85 1.02
N LYS A 101 -13.15 4.78 1.20
CA LYS A 101 -14.58 4.76 0.84
C LYS A 101 -15.41 5.63 1.79
N HIS A 102 -15.08 5.64 3.08
CA HIS A 102 -15.82 6.41 4.08
C HIS A 102 -15.60 7.93 3.92
N ARG A 103 -14.36 8.37 3.67
CA ARG A 103 -14.07 9.80 3.50
C ARG A 103 -14.75 10.39 2.27
N ARG A 104 -14.71 9.67 1.14
CA ARG A 104 -15.36 10.08 -0.11
C ARG A 104 -16.88 10.10 -0.02
N SER A 105 -17.47 9.19 0.76
CA SER A 105 -18.92 9.21 1.01
C SER A 105 -19.35 10.45 1.80
N ALA A 106 -18.53 10.89 2.76
CA ALA A 106 -18.79 12.11 3.50
C ALA A 106 -18.58 13.36 2.63
N GLU A 107 -17.54 13.38 1.79
CA GLU A 107 -17.30 14.45 0.81
C GLU A 107 -18.47 14.57 -0.19
N ALA A 108 -19.01 13.45 -0.69
CA ALA A 108 -20.20 13.44 -1.55
C ALA A 108 -21.44 14.02 -0.84
N ALA A 109 -21.71 13.58 0.39
CA ALA A 109 -22.86 14.06 1.17
C ALA A 109 -22.77 15.58 1.45
N ALA A 110 -21.56 16.08 1.71
CA ALA A 110 -21.34 17.52 1.88
C ALA A 110 -21.65 18.30 0.58
N LEU A 111 -21.23 17.80 -0.58
CA LEU A 111 -21.53 18.43 -1.88
C LEU A 111 -23.02 18.36 -2.22
N GLU A 112 -23.70 17.26 -1.89
CA GLU A 112 -25.16 17.13 -2.05
C GLU A 112 -25.89 18.20 -1.21
N SER A 113 -25.48 18.41 0.04
CA SER A 113 -26.05 19.48 0.88
C SER A 113 -25.77 20.90 0.38
N MET A 114 -24.69 21.09 -0.39
CA MET A 114 -24.41 22.37 -1.06
C MET A 114 -25.33 22.56 -2.27
N LEU A 115 -25.58 21.49 -3.05
CA LEU A 115 -26.50 21.52 -4.19
C LEU A 115 -27.97 21.74 -3.77
N GLU A 116 -28.36 21.30 -2.57
CA GLU A 116 -29.67 21.63 -2.00
C GLU A 116 -29.86 23.15 -1.79
N ARG A 117 -28.76 23.88 -1.53
CA ARG A 117 -28.77 25.34 -1.35
C ARG A 117 -28.56 26.08 -2.67
N ASP A 118 -27.71 25.55 -3.53
CA ASP A 118 -27.36 26.11 -4.83
C ASP A 118 -27.39 25.02 -5.91
N PRO A 119 -28.57 24.74 -6.50
CA PRO A 119 -28.74 23.66 -7.46
C PRO A 119 -28.08 23.95 -8.82
N LEU A 120 -27.65 25.19 -9.06
CA LEU A 120 -27.03 25.63 -10.32
C LEU A 120 -25.50 25.65 -10.24
N ASN A 121 -24.93 25.04 -9.19
CA ASN A 121 -23.49 24.99 -9.01
C ASN A 121 -22.82 23.89 -9.85
N ALA A 122 -22.39 24.26 -11.06
CA ALA A 122 -21.70 23.35 -11.97
C ALA A 122 -20.42 22.74 -11.38
N PHE A 123 -19.70 23.49 -10.54
CA PHE A 123 -18.48 23.01 -9.88
C PHE A 123 -18.78 21.89 -8.88
N CYS A 124 -19.86 22.01 -8.09
CA CYS A 124 -20.29 20.94 -7.19
C CYS A 124 -20.64 19.66 -7.95
N LEU A 125 -21.36 19.76 -9.06
CA LEU A 125 -21.72 18.62 -9.92
C LEU A 125 -20.50 17.98 -10.58
N GLU A 126 -19.53 18.80 -11.03
CA GLU A 126 -18.26 18.30 -11.55
C GLU A 126 -17.52 17.46 -10.49
N LYS A 127 -17.40 17.97 -9.27
CA LYS A 127 -16.76 17.28 -8.14
C LYS A 127 -17.52 16.02 -7.73
N LEU A 128 -18.84 16.07 -7.74
CA LEU A 128 -19.69 14.92 -7.48
C LEU A 128 -19.43 13.79 -8.49
N SER A 129 -19.27 14.13 -9.78
CA SER A 129 -18.97 13.17 -10.85
C SER A 129 -17.64 12.44 -10.61
N GLU A 130 -16.60 13.15 -10.14
CA GLU A 130 -15.30 12.56 -9.82
C GLU A 130 -15.43 11.60 -8.63
N ILE A 131 -16.08 12.05 -7.56
CA ILE A 131 -16.24 11.27 -6.32
C ILE A 131 -17.08 10.01 -6.57
N TYR A 132 -18.16 10.10 -7.34
CA TYR A 132 -18.99 8.95 -7.66
C TYR A 132 -18.26 7.91 -8.52
N GLU A 133 -17.44 8.33 -9.48
CA GLU A 133 -16.61 7.40 -10.24
C GLU A 133 -15.62 6.69 -9.31
N GLU A 134 -14.98 7.45 -8.44
CA GLU A 134 -14.04 6.95 -7.44
C GLU A 134 -14.68 6.00 -6.41
N MET A 135 -15.98 6.14 -6.16
CA MET A 135 -16.79 5.22 -5.35
C MET A 135 -17.28 3.99 -6.14
N GLY A 136 -17.03 3.93 -7.46
CA GLY A 136 -17.47 2.88 -8.36
C GLY A 136 -18.92 3.01 -8.84
N LYS A 137 -19.61 4.12 -8.51
CA LYS A 137 -20.98 4.45 -8.93
C LYS A 137 -20.95 5.17 -10.29
N LYS A 138 -20.54 4.45 -11.33
CA LYS A 138 -20.30 5.05 -12.67
C LYS A 138 -21.53 5.68 -13.31
N ASP A 139 -22.72 5.12 -13.09
CA ASP A 139 -23.95 5.66 -13.69
C ASP A 139 -24.29 7.04 -13.09
N LYS A 140 -24.22 7.16 -11.75
CA LYS A 140 -24.39 8.44 -11.05
C LYS A 140 -23.32 9.47 -11.42
N ALA A 141 -22.09 9.00 -11.63
CA ALA A 141 -21.00 9.88 -12.09
C ALA A 141 -21.32 10.51 -13.44
N LEU A 142 -21.89 9.73 -14.37
CA LEU A 142 -22.26 10.21 -15.70
C LEU A 142 -23.42 11.20 -15.65
N GLU A 143 -24.42 10.97 -14.80
CA GLU A 143 -25.54 11.89 -14.59
C GLU A 143 -25.04 13.25 -14.09
N ALA A 144 -24.23 13.27 -13.02
CA ALA A 144 -23.67 14.50 -12.47
C ALA A 144 -22.78 15.25 -13.49
N ALA A 145 -21.97 14.52 -14.28
CA ALA A 145 -21.15 15.14 -15.32
C ALA A 145 -22.00 15.77 -16.44
N ARG A 146 -23.14 15.16 -16.80
CA ARG A 146 -24.07 15.72 -17.79
C ARG A 146 -24.76 16.96 -17.26
N GLU A 147 -25.17 16.97 -16.00
CA GLU A 147 -25.75 18.16 -15.37
C GLU A 147 -24.74 19.30 -15.29
N ALA A 148 -23.49 19.01 -14.89
CA ALA A 148 -22.42 20.00 -14.93
C ALA A 148 -22.20 20.58 -16.33
N LEU A 149 -22.22 19.75 -17.37
CA LEU A 149 -22.10 20.18 -18.76
C LEU A 149 -23.29 21.02 -19.24
N ARG A 150 -24.50 20.76 -18.72
CA ARG A 150 -25.71 21.55 -19.05
C ARG A 150 -25.68 22.95 -18.44
N LEU A 151 -25.08 23.10 -17.27
CA LEU A 151 -24.94 24.39 -16.59
C LEU A 151 -23.75 25.18 -17.13
N GLU A 152 -22.60 24.53 -17.26
CA GLU A 152 -21.40 25.10 -17.82
C GLU A 152 -20.88 24.27 -18.99
N HIS A 153 -20.98 24.84 -20.19
CA HIS A 153 -20.50 24.28 -21.44
C HIS A 153 -18.97 24.42 -21.59
N THR A 154 -18.23 23.93 -20.59
CA THR A 154 -16.76 23.95 -20.61
C THR A 154 -16.22 22.69 -21.30
N MET A 155 -15.12 22.83 -22.04
CA MET A 155 -14.48 21.69 -22.72
C MET A 155 -14.12 20.56 -21.75
N LYS A 156 -13.75 20.91 -20.52
CA LYS A 156 -13.50 19.96 -19.43
C LYS A 156 -14.71 19.08 -19.10
N ASN A 157 -15.89 19.67 -18.94
CA ASN A 157 -17.14 18.96 -18.65
C ASN A 157 -17.53 18.05 -19.82
N LYS A 158 -17.29 18.53 -21.06
CA LYS A 158 -17.55 17.74 -22.26
C LYS A 158 -16.68 16.49 -22.32
N TRP A 159 -15.37 16.65 -22.14
CA TRP A 159 -14.43 15.52 -22.07
C TRP A 159 -14.75 14.56 -20.94
N ARG A 160 -15.21 15.09 -19.80
CA ARG A 160 -15.60 14.27 -18.65
C ARG A 160 -16.76 13.34 -18.98
N VAL A 161 -17.79 13.83 -19.65
CA VAL A 161 -18.94 13.03 -20.10
C VAL A 161 -18.49 11.97 -21.11
N GLU A 162 -17.71 12.36 -22.13
CA GLU A 162 -17.23 11.44 -23.17
C GLU A 162 -16.37 10.30 -22.59
N ASP A 163 -15.48 10.61 -21.64
CA ASP A 163 -14.65 9.62 -20.95
C ASP A 163 -15.50 8.61 -20.14
N LEU A 164 -16.45 9.10 -19.36
CA LEU A 164 -17.35 8.26 -18.59
C LEU A 164 -18.21 7.35 -19.50
N GLU A 165 -18.73 7.88 -20.60
CA GLU A 165 -19.49 7.09 -21.57
C GLU A 165 -18.64 6.00 -22.22
N LYS A 166 -17.41 6.32 -22.62
CA LYS A 166 -16.48 5.34 -23.19
C LYS A 166 -16.19 4.22 -22.20
N THR A 167 -15.85 4.54 -20.95
CA THR A 167 -15.53 3.51 -19.95
C THR A 167 -16.73 2.63 -19.60
N ILE A 168 -17.96 3.18 -19.60
CA ILE A 168 -19.19 2.40 -19.39
C ILE A 168 -19.44 1.47 -20.58
N ARG A 169 -19.26 1.96 -21.81
CA ARG A 169 -19.43 1.19 -23.05
C ARG A 169 -18.45 0.02 -23.13
N GLU A 170 -17.17 0.26 -22.85
CA GLU A 170 -16.13 -0.79 -22.83
C GLU A 170 -16.46 -1.89 -21.81
N LYS A 171 -16.92 -1.49 -20.61
CA LYS A 171 -17.31 -2.44 -19.57
C LYS A 171 -18.52 -3.29 -19.98
N LYS A 172 -19.52 -2.69 -20.66
CA LYS A 172 -20.67 -3.43 -21.22
C LYS A 172 -20.23 -4.43 -22.28
N ARG A 173 -19.35 -4.03 -23.21
CA ARG A 173 -18.80 -4.91 -24.25
C ARG A 173 -18.01 -6.08 -23.67
N GLY A 174 -17.13 -5.84 -22.71
CA GLY A 174 -16.36 -6.90 -22.04
C GLY A 174 -17.24 -7.90 -21.30
N LYS A 175 -18.32 -7.43 -20.64
CA LYS A 175 -19.27 -8.30 -19.95
C LYS A 175 -20.10 -9.15 -20.93
N SER A 176 -20.48 -8.58 -22.07
CA SER A 176 -21.19 -9.29 -23.13
C SER A 176 -20.32 -10.38 -23.76
N GLY A 177 -19.07 -10.08 -24.10
CA GLY A 177 -18.14 -11.06 -24.67
C GLY A 177 -17.84 -12.23 -23.73
N TRP A 178 -17.70 -11.94 -22.42
CA TRP A 178 -17.53 -12.99 -21.41
C TRP A 178 -18.74 -13.93 -21.30
N ASN A 179 -19.96 -13.39 -21.41
CA ASN A 179 -21.18 -14.21 -21.35
C ASN A 179 -21.38 -15.08 -22.60
N VAL A 180 -20.90 -14.64 -23.76
CA VAL A 180 -20.92 -15.43 -25.00
C VAL A 180 -19.94 -16.61 -24.94
N LEU A 181 -18.74 -16.41 -24.36
CA LEU A 181 -17.73 -17.47 -24.21
C LEU A 181 -18.08 -18.55 -23.17
N LYS A 182 -19.07 -18.30 -22.31
CA LYS A 182 -19.47 -19.19 -21.22
C LYS A 182 -20.71 -20.03 -21.56
N LYS A 183 -21.27 -19.85 -22.75
CA LYS A 183 -22.47 -20.52 -23.25
C LYS A 183 -22.07 -21.50 -24.33
#